data_AF-A0A6J2GV25-F1
#
_entry.id   AF-A0A6J2GV25-F1
#
_cell.length_a   1.000
_cell.length_b   1.000
_cell.length_c   1.000
_cell.angle_alpha   90.00
_cell.angle_beta   90.00
_cell.angle_gamma   90.00
#
_symmetry.space_group_name_H-M   'P 1'
#
loop_
_entity.id
_entity.type
_entity.pdbx_description
1 polymer ?
#
loop_
_entity_poly.entity_id
_entity_poly.type
_entity_poly.pdbx_seq_one_letter_code
_entity_poly.pdbx_strand_id
1 'polypeptide(L)'
;MEPLARAGTGGVCPAQGGEGGTDPGQGGTDPGQGTSAGGRTQGGWAGAAGGNWMTAHPTFTEMMSLDISDSTQVYAAFLVYLDLLEGRNWHEVKPVGVAELQLVCLHARAREQEGLQVMVPVPAHILMSHERLREILKEASLPPEDPDTPLSVTLAIVETDSTIVYYKLTDGFVMPDPPDDTEDGDNKQWRKKRKKLFK
;
A
#
# COMPACT_ATOMS: atom_id res chain seq x y z
N MET A 1 -53.38 7.22 37.82
CA MET A 1 -53.25 8.63 38.21
C MET A 1 -52.22 9.25 37.31
N GLU A 2 -52.72 9.94 36.28
CA GLU A 2 -51.95 10.85 35.43
C GLU A 2 -51.73 12.18 36.17
N PRO A 3 -50.79 13.03 35.74
CA PRO A 3 -51.24 14.11 34.86
C PRO A 3 -50.32 14.47 33.69
N LEU A 4 -51.01 14.81 32.60
CA LEU A 4 -50.68 15.64 31.44
C LEU A 4 -50.34 17.10 31.80
N ALA A 5 -49.47 17.72 30.97
CA ALA A 5 -49.53 19.11 30.42
C ALA A 5 -48.14 19.80 30.43
N ARG A 6 -47.76 20.71 29.51
CA ARG A 6 -48.06 21.07 28.11
C ARG A 6 -47.14 22.27 27.76
N ALA A 7 -46.68 22.34 26.50
CA ALA A 7 -46.39 23.50 25.64
C ALA A 7 -45.72 24.83 26.13
N GLY A 8 -44.73 25.26 25.33
CA GLY A 8 -44.60 26.64 24.80
C GLY A 8 -43.95 26.54 23.40
N THR A 9 -44.53 26.99 22.26
CA THR A 9 -44.77 28.36 21.75
C THR A 9 -43.56 29.27 21.93
N GLY A 10 -42.94 29.93 20.94
CA GLY A 10 -43.24 30.25 19.54
C GLY A 10 -42.31 31.42 19.13
N GLY A 11 -42.22 31.77 17.84
CA GLY A 11 -41.49 32.96 17.33
C GLY A 11 -40.56 32.62 16.17
N VAL A 12 -41.00 32.51 14.91
CA VAL A 12 -41.40 33.57 13.95
C VAL A 12 -40.20 34.39 13.43
N CYS A 13 -39.91 34.23 12.14
CA CYS A 13 -38.99 35.02 11.32
C CYS A 13 -39.45 36.49 11.19
N PRO A 14 -38.58 37.39 10.68
CA PRO A 14 -38.88 37.92 9.34
C PRO A 14 -37.65 38.15 8.43
N ALA A 15 -38.00 38.34 7.16
CA ALA A 15 -37.16 38.54 5.98
C ALA A 15 -36.87 40.01 5.65
N GLN A 16 -35.90 40.23 4.76
CA GLN A 16 -35.79 41.22 3.65
C GLN A 16 -34.30 41.40 3.32
N GLY A 17 -33.82 41.55 2.09
CA GLY A 17 -34.39 41.98 0.83
C GLY A 17 -33.28 42.78 0.11
N GLY A 18 -33.11 42.64 -1.21
CA GLY A 18 -32.08 43.38 -1.95
C GLY A 18 -31.92 42.93 -3.39
N GLU A 19 -32.78 43.46 -4.25
CA GLU A 19 -32.77 43.33 -5.72
C GLU A 19 -32.06 44.54 -6.37
N GLY A 20 -31.56 44.35 -7.60
CA GLY A 20 -31.19 45.40 -8.57
C GLY A 20 -29.91 45.07 -9.34
N GLY A 21 -29.83 45.08 -10.67
CA GLY A 21 -30.77 45.35 -11.76
C GLY A 21 -30.03 45.25 -13.13
N THR A 22 -30.78 44.96 -14.22
CA THR A 22 -30.70 45.43 -15.65
C THR A 22 -29.34 45.59 -16.35
N ASP A 23 -29.07 45.32 -17.64
CA ASP A 23 -29.72 44.71 -18.83
C ASP A 23 -28.59 44.63 -19.95
N PRO A 24 -28.78 44.51 -21.29
CA PRO A 24 -28.15 43.48 -22.11
C PRO A 24 -27.16 44.03 -23.18
N GLY A 25 -26.42 43.15 -23.88
CA GLY A 25 -25.58 43.52 -25.01
C GLY A 25 -25.53 42.44 -26.10
N GLN A 26 -26.10 42.74 -27.26
CA GLN A 26 -26.20 41.90 -28.46
C GLN A 26 -24.90 41.82 -29.29
N GLY A 27 -24.81 40.75 -30.11
CA GLY A 27 -24.05 40.67 -31.36
C GLY A 27 -23.03 39.52 -31.37
N GLY A 28 -22.93 38.61 -32.34
CA GLY A 28 -23.62 38.36 -33.61
C GLY A 28 -22.84 37.25 -34.37
N THR A 29 -23.57 36.45 -35.18
CA THR A 29 -23.15 35.72 -36.41
C THR A 29 -22.07 34.60 -36.40
N ASP A 30 -22.51 33.42 -36.89
CA ASP A 30 -21.88 32.16 -37.37
C ASP A 30 -21.12 32.34 -38.73
N PRO A 31 -20.62 31.33 -39.49
CA PRO A 31 -19.93 30.04 -39.22
C PRO A 31 -18.53 29.95 -39.87
N GLY A 32 -17.73 28.94 -39.51
CA GLY A 32 -16.45 28.65 -40.17
C GLY A 32 -16.04 27.18 -40.11
N GLN A 33 -16.70 26.35 -40.93
CA GLN A 33 -16.36 24.95 -41.15
C GLN A 33 -15.13 24.84 -42.07
N GLY A 34 -14.06 24.24 -41.57
CA GLY A 34 -12.83 23.98 -42.33
C GLY A 34 -12.29 22.60 -42.02
N THR A 35 -12.76 21.60 -42.76
CA THR A 35 -12.16 20.28 -42.82
C THR A 35 -10.86 20.37 -43.62
N SER A 36 -9.72 20.03 -43.02
CA SER A 36 -8.58 19.53 -43.78
C SER A 36 -7.83 18.48 -42.98
N ALA A 37 -7.87 17.28 -43.52
CA ALA A 37 -7.16 16.11 -43.05
C ALA A 37 -5.65 16.28 -43.27
N GLY A 38 -4.84 15.86 -42.31
CA GLY A 38 -3.39 15.83 -42.48
C GLY A 38 -2.63 15.64 -41.19
N GLY A 39 -2.81 14.51 -40.52
CA GLY A 39 -2.00 14.15 -39.35
C GLY A 39 -1.78 12.65 -39.29
N ARG A 40 -0.71 12.16 -39.93
CA ARG A 40 -0.14 10.84 -39.64
C ARG A 40 0.45 10.89 -38.23
N THR A 41 -0.31 10.45 -37.23
CA THR A 41 0.23 10.13 -35.90
C THR A 41 0.39 8.62 -35.76
N GLN A 42 1.66 8.25 -35.82
CA GLN A 42 2.34 7.15 -35.14
C GLN A 42 1.50 6.42 -34.08
N GLY A 43 1.50 5.09 -34.17
CA GLY A 43 0.66 4.18 -33.39
C GLY A 43 0.61 4.49 -31.90
N GLY A 44 -0.53 5.00 -31.45
CA GLY A 44 -0.90 5.03 -30.05
C GLY A 44 -1.55 3.70 -29.69
N TRP A 45 -0.97 2.98 -28.72
CA TRP A 45 -1.68 1.90 -28.05
C TRP A 45 -2.94 2.50 -27.41
N ALA A 46 -4.10 1.97 -27.80
CA ALA A 46 -5.37 2.36 -27.25
C ALA A 46 -5.47 1.88 -25.79
N GLY A 47 -5.22 2.79 -24.86
CA GLY A 47 -5.39 2.54 -23.43
C GLY A 47 -5.25 3.83 -22.64
N ALA A 48 -6.40 4.40 -22.28
CA ALA A 48 -6.60 5.55 -21.38
C ALA A 48 -6.12 6.93 -21.86
N ALA A 49 -7.10 7.80 -22.10
CA ALA A 49 -6.91 9.24 -22.24
C ALA A 49 -6.26 9.83 -20.98
N GLY A 50 -5.07 10.42 -21.12
CA GLY A 50 -4.58 11.64 -20.44
C GLY A 50 -4.89 11.92 -18.96
N GLY A 51 -5.17 10.92 -18.13
CA GLY A 51 -5.38 11.05 -16.68
C GLY A 51 -4.27 10.34 -15.90
N ASN A 52 -4.13 10.68 -14.61
CA ASN A 52 -3.19 9.97 -13.73
C ASN A 52 -3.61 8.49 -13.63
N TRP A 53 -2.90 7.61 -14.34
CA TRP A 53 -3.25 6.19 -14.50
C TRP A 53 -3.48 5.47 -13.17
N MET A 54 -2.79 5.88 -12.11
CA MET A 54 -2.98 5.35 -10.76
C MET A 54 -4.39 5.64 -10.24
N THR A 55 -4.91 6.86 -10.43
CA THR A 55 -6.27 7.22 -10.01
C THR A 55 -7.37 6.54 -10.83
N ALA A 56 -7.02 5.98 -12.00
CA ALA A 56 -7.93 5.12 -12.77
C ALA A 56 -7.82 3.64 -12.37
N HIS A 57 -6.81 3.25 -11.58
CA HIS A 57 -6.62 1.87 -11.16
C HIS A 57 -7.66 1.50 -10.09
N PRO A 58 -8.42 0.40 -10.27
CA PRO A 58 -9.50 0.03 -9.37
C PRO A 58 -9.01 -0.20 -7.94
N THR A 59 -7.89 -0.92 -7.77
CA THR A 59 -7.32 -1.20 -6.45
C THR A 59 -6.75 0.06 -5.77
N PHE A 60 -6.25 1.04 -6.54
CA PHE A 60 -5.77 2.29 -5.94
C PHE A 60 -6.95 3.11 -5.40
N THR A 61 -8.04 3.16 -6.17
CA THR A 61 -9.31 3.77 -5.73
C THR A 61 -9.89 3.04 -4.51
N GLU A 62 -9.83 1.71 -4.47
CA GLU A 62 -10.22 0.91 -3.32
C GLU A 62 -9.38 1.23 -2.09
N MET A 63 -8.05 1.30 -2.21
CA MET A 63 -7.17 1.67 -1.08
C MET A 63 -7.42 3.10 -0.60
N MET A 64 -7.72 4.05 -1.50
CA MET A 64 -8.11 5.42 -1.14
C MET A 64 -9.48 5.50 -0.45
N SER A 65 -10.33 4.49 -0.64
CA SER A 65 -11.63 4.39 0.04
C SER A 65 -11.54 3.74 1.42
N LEU A 66 -10.38 3.17 1.78
CA LEU A 66 -10.11 2.77 3.15
C LEU A 66 -10.01 4.04 3.99
N ASP A 67 -10.62 4.04 5.18
CA ASP A 67 -10.70 5.20 6.10
C ASP A 67 -9.34 5.48 6.77
N ILE A 68 -8.33 5.75 5.94
CA ILE A 68 -6.93 5.94 6.28
C ILE A 68 -6.56 7.39 5.97
N SER A 69 -6.09 8.11 6.98
CA SER A 69 -5.85 9.55 6.87
C SER A 69 -4.60 9.93 6.05
N ASP A 70 -3.67 9.00 5.78
CA ASP A 70 -2.39 9.29 5.15
C ASP A 70 -2.31 8.78 3.69
N SER A 71 -2.38 9.73 2.74
CA SER A 71 -2.23 9.44 1.31
C SER A 71 -0.85 8.88 0.91
N THR A 72 0.19 9.17 1.69
CA THR A 72 1.56 8.66 1.46
C THR A 72 1.59 7.16 1.74
N GLN A 73 0.86 6.73 2.76
CA GLN A 73 0.70 5.34 3.13
C GLN A 73 -0.05 4.58 2.05
N VAL A 74 -1.14 5.15 1.51
CA VAL A 74 -1.90 4.55 0.41
C VAL A 74 -1.03 4.43 -0.85
N TYR A 75 -0.23 5.46 -1.17
CA TYR A 75 0.71 5.40 -2.28
C TYR A 75 1.76 4.30 -2.09
N ALA A 76 2.36 4.21 -0.90
CA ALA A 76 3.31 3.14 -0.57
C ALA A 76 2.66 1.76 -0.67
N ALA A 77 1.42 1.60 -0.19
CA ALA A 77 0.67 0.36 -0.29
C ALA A 77 0.41 -0.06 -1.74
N PHE A 78 0.11 0.91 -2.60
CA PHE A 78 -0.09 0.65 -4.01
C PHE A 78 1.19 0.20 -4.71
N LEU A 79 2.34 0.82 -4.40
CA LEU A 79 3.64 0.38 -4.94
C LEU A 79 3.98 -1.05 -4.51
N VAL A 80 3.76 -1.39 -3.23
CA VAL A 80 3.98 -2.75 -2.73
C VAL A 80 3.03 -3.75 -3.38
N TYR A 81 1.77 -3.37 -3.62
CA TYR A 81 0.81 -4.20 -4.35
C TYR A 81 1.30 -4.54 -5.77
N LEU A 82 1.82 -3.54 -6.51
CA LEU A 82 2.39 -3.76 -7.83
C LEU A 82 3.66 -4.62 -7.77
N ASP A 83 4.57 -4.42 -6.82
CA ASP A 83 5.77 -5.26 -6.69
C ASP A 83 5.42 -6.72 -6.41
N LEU A 84 4.43 -6.97 -5.55
CA LEU A 84 4.00 -8.34 -5.23
C LEU A 84 3.37 -9.03 -6.44
N LEU A 85 2.48 -8.36 -7.17
CA LEU A 85 1.79 -8.96 -8.32
C LEU A 85 2.65 -9.01 -9.59
N GLU A 86 3.35 -7.94 -9.93
CA GLU A 86 4.09 -7.84 -11.19
C GLU A 86 5.57 -8.20 -11.02
N GLY A 87 6.21 -7.71 -9.95
CA GLY A 87 7.63 -7.94 -9.69
C GLY A 87 7.93 -9.36 -9.21
N ARG A 88 7.07 -9.89 -8.33
CA ARG A 88 7.26 -11.20 -7.67
C ARG A 88 6.25 -12.25 -8.09
N ASN A 89 5.23 -11.89 -8.87
CA ASN A 89 4.21 -12.79 -9.41
C ASN A 89 3.48 -13.61 -8.32
N TRP A 90 3.08 -12.94 -7.23
CA TRP A 90 2.29 -13.54 -6.15
C TRP A 90 0.89 -13.90 -6.63
N HIS A 91 0.35 -14.98 -6.08
CA HIS A 91 -0.95 -15.51 -6.49
C HIS A 91 -2.12 -14.56 -6.14
N GLU A 92 -2.10 -13.99 -4.95
CA GLU A 92 -3.20 -13.14 -4.48
C GLU A 92 -2.65 -12.03 -3.58
N VAL A 93 -3.13 -10.80 -3.78
CA VAL A 93 -2.80 -9.65 -2.93
C VAL A 93 -4.06 -8.83 -2.73
N LYS A 94 -4.46 -8.65 -1.46
CA LYS A 94 -5.67 -7.93 -1.06
C LYS A 94 -5.35 -6.79 -0.10
N PRO A 95 -5.73 -5.54 -0.40
CA PRO A 95 -5.62 -4.45 0.55
C PRO A 95 -6.65 -4.58 1.67
N VAL A 96 -6.23 -4.27 2.89
CA VAL A 96 -7.06 -4.26 4.10
C VAL A 96 -6.70 -3.03 4.92
N GLY A 97 -7.68 -2.22 5.28
CA GLY A 97 -7.46 -1.09 6.19
C GLY A 97 -7.46 -1.56 7.65
N VAL A 98 -6.47 -1.13 8.43
CA VAL A 98 -6.40 -1.30 9.89
C VAL A 98 -6.68 0.06 10.52
N ALA A 99 -7.94 0.27 10.91
CA ALA A 99 -8.44 1.56 11.37
C ALA A 99 -7.75 2.03 12.66
N GLU A 100 -7.40 1.10 13.55
CA GLU A 100 -6.76 1.32 14.84
C GLU A 100 -5.39 1.99 14.67
N LEU A 101 -4.68 1.65 13.61
CA LEU A 101 -3.32 2.11 13.34
C LEU A 101 -3.24 3.11 12.19
N GLN A 102 -4.39 3.43 11.57
CA GLN A 102 -4.51 4.31 10.42
C GLN A 102 -3.51 3.90 9.32
N LEU A 103 -3.47 2.61 8.99
CA LEU A 103 -2.62 2.05 7.94
C LEU A 103 -3.37 1.05 7.05
N VAL A 104 -2.94 0.94 5.80
CA VAL A 104 -3.28 -0.14 4.88
C VAL A 104 -2.29 -1.28 5.04
N CYS A 105 -2.80 -2.49 5.27
CA CYS A 105 -2.07 -3.75 5.15
C CYS A 105 -2.38 -4.40 3.80
N LEU A 106 -1.49 -5.26 3.34
CA LEU A 106 -1.74 -6.15 2.21
C LEU A 106 -1.70 -7.59 2.71
N HIS A 107 -2.83 -8.27 2.60
CA HIS A 107 -2.89 -9.72 2.79
C HIS A 107 -2.50 -10.37 1.48
N ALA A 108 -1.32 -10.98 1.47
CA ALA A 108 -0.68 -11.46 0.26
C ALA A 108 -0.35 -12.95 0.39
N ARG A 109 -0.55 -13.70 -0.69
CA ARG A 109 -0.25 -15.13 -0.79
C ARG A 109 0.69 -15.36 -1.97
N ALA A 110 1.88 -15.89 -1.73
CA ALA A 110 2.88 -16.07 -2.78
C ALA A 110 2.50 -17.22 -3.73
N ARG A 111 2.02 -18.35 -3.19
CA ARG A 111 1.52 -19.50 -3.96
C ARG A 111 0.18 -19.97 -3.41
N GLU A 112 -0.65 -20.59 -4.25
CA GLU A 112 -1.98 -21.08 -3.85
C GLU A 112 -1.96 -21.98 -2.61
N GLN A 113 -0.90 -22.78 -2.46
CA GLN A 113 -0.70 -23.73 -1.35
C GLN A 113 -0.11 -23.09 -0.08
N GLU A 114 0.35 -21.85 -0.14
CA GLU A 114 0.94 -21.15 1.00
C GLU A 114 -0.12 -20.35 1.78
N GLY A 115 0.13 -20.16 3.08
CA GLY A 115 -0.71 -19.33 3.94
C GLY A 115 -0.71 -17.86 3.51
N LEU A 116 -1.72 -17.11 3.94
CA LEU A 116 -1.74 -15.66 3.79
C LEU A 116 -0.67 -15.04 4.70
N GLN A 117 0.09 -14.11 4.14
CA GLN A 117 1.11 -13.32 4.84
C GLN A 117 0.69 -11.85 4.85
N VAL A 118 1.02 -11.16 5.93
CA VAL A 118 0.71 -9.74 6.09
C VAL A 118 1.92 -8.91 5.69
N MET A 119 1.73 -8.04 4.71
CA MET A 119 2.71 -7.03 4.31
C MET A 119 2.21 -5.67 4.80
N VAL A 120 3.06 -4.94 5.53
CA VAL A 120 2.78 -3.59 6.01
C VAL A 120 3.67 -2.62 5.23
N PRO A 121 3.10 -1.83 4.31
CA PRO A 121 3.80 -0.78 3.58
C PRO A 121 4.22 0.34 4.54
N VAL A 122 5.51 0.66 4.55
CA VAL A 122 6.10 1.71 5.39
C VAL A 122 6.90 2.67 4.51
N PRO A 123 6.48 3.94 4.35
CA PRO A 123 7.31 4.93 3.68
C PRO A 123 8.63 5.14 4.42
N ALA A 124 9.77 5.06 3.73
CA ALA A 124 11.11 5.07 4.34
C ALA A 124 11.45 6.34 5.12
N HIS A 125 10.79 7.46 4.82
CA HIS A 125 11.00 8.75 5.47
C HIS A 125 10.19 8.90 6.78
N ILE A 126 9.34 7.93 7.13
CA ILE A 126 8.55 7.96 8.36
C ILE A 126 9.31 7.30 9.50
N LEU A 127 9.35 7.97 10.65
CA LEU A 127 9.91 7.42 11.87
C LEU A 127 8.90 6.54 12.60
N MET A 128 9.33 5.35 13.00
CA MET A 128 8.51 4.39 13.75
C MET A 128 9.10 4.14 15.13
N SER A 129 8.27 4.26 16.17
CA SER A 129 8.65 3.85 17.52
C SER A 129 8.55 2.34 17.68
N HIS A 130 9.28 1.79 18.66
CA HIS A 130 9.13 0.37 19.02
C HIS A 130 7.72 0.04 19.52
N GLU A 131 7.06 0.98 20.20
CA GLU A 131 5.67 0.82 20.64
C GLU A 131 4.74 0.64 19.44
N ARG A 132 4.86 1.49 18.42
CA ARG A 132 4.07 1.40 17.20
C ARG A 132 4.33 0.10 16.44
N LEU A 133 5.57 -0.38 16.41
CA LEU A 133 5.90 -1.67 15.79
C LEU A 133 5.25 -2.86 16.52
N ARG A 134 5.18 -2.81 17.86
CA ARG A 134 4.45 -3.84 18.64
C ARG A 134 2.96 -3.80 18.39
N GLU A 135 2.37 -2.61 18.28
CA GLU A 135 0.96 -2.45 17.94
C GLU A 135 0.65 -3.02 16.56
N ILE A 136 1.49 -2.73 15.55
CA ILE A 136 1.39 -3.32 14.21
C ILE A 136 1.43 -4.84 14.29
N LEU A 137 2.38 -5.39 15.03
CA LEU A 137 2.52 -6.83 15.16
C LEU A 137 1.33 -7.49 15.87
N LYS A 138 0.59 -6.75 16.70
CA LYS A 138 -0.58 -7.23 17.43
C LYS A 138 -1.87 -7.11 16.62
N GLU A 139 -2.07 -5.98 15.95
CA GLU A 139 -3.33 -5.66 15.26
C GLU A 139 -3.31 -6.08 13.78
N ALA A 140 -2.15 -6.03 13.11
CA ALA A 140 -2.04 -6.38 11.69
C ALA A 140 -1.73 -7.87 11.46
N SER A 141 -1.21 -8.59 12.45
CA SER A 141 -0.85 -10.00 12.28
C SER A 141 -2.07 -10.90 12.04
N LEU A 142 -1.92 -11.89 11.17
CA LEU A 142 -2.90 -12.96 11.04
C LEU A 142 -2.72 -14.00 12.16
N PRO A 143 -3.79 -14.68 12.59
CA PRO A 143 -3.70 -15.79 13.53
C PRO A 143 -2.69 -16.83 13.04
N PRO A 144 -1.75 -17.28 13.89
CA PRO A 144 -0.85 -18.37 13.52
C PRO A 144 -1.66 -19.63 13.19
N GLU A 145 -1.31 -20.31 12.11
CA GLU A 145 -1.83 -21.66 11.80
C GLU A 145 -1.37 -22.65 12.88
N ASP A 146 -0.16 -22.45 13.41
CA ASP A 146 0.44 -23.26 14.47
C ASP A 146 0.55 -22.47 15.79
N PRO A 147 0.11 -23.03 16.94
CA PRO A 147 0.13 -22.34 18.23
C PRO A 147 1.54 -22.06 18.77
N ASP A 148 2.55 -22.76 18.25
CA ASP A 148 3.96 -22.58 18.65
C ASP A 148 4.70 -21.54 17.78
N THR A 149 4.06 -21.02 16.73
CA THR A 149 4.68 -20.04 15.83
C THR A 149 4.41 -18.63 16.33
N PRO A 150 5.46 -17.79 16.53
CA PRO A 150 5.27 -16.41 16.93
C PRO A 150 4.53 -15.60 15.85
N LEU A 151 3.76 -14.60 16.28
CA LEU A 151 3.12 -13.65 15.36
C LEU A 151 4.18 -13.01 14.47
N SER A 152 3.90 -12.91 13.18
CA SER A 152 4.83 -12.33 12.23
C SER A 152 4.14 -11.45 11.20
N VAL A 153 4.81 -10.35 10.87
CA VAL A 153 4.39 -9.36 9.88
C VAL A 153 5.61 -8.98 9.06
N THR A 154 5.45 -8.76 7.76
CA THR A 154 6.56 -8.29 6.92
C THR A 154 6.39 -6.80 6.65
N LEU A 155 7.37 -6.00 7.04
CA LEU A 155 7.45 -4.59 6.69
C LEU A 155 7.97 -4.47 5.27
N ALA A 156 7.22 -3.78 4.40
CA ALA A 156 7.64 -3.43 3.06
C ALA A 156 8.02 -1.95 3.06
N ILE A 157 9.31 -1.67 3.22
CA ILE A 157 9.85 -0.32 3.32
C ILE A 157 9.97 0.25 1.90
N VAL A 158 9.29 1.36 1.64
CA VAL A 158 9.18 1.98 0.31
C VAL A 158 9.97 3.29 0.29
N GLU A 159 11.00 3.34 -0.55
CA GLU A 159 11.80 4.53 -0.79
C GLU A 159 11.18 5.43 -1.88
N THR A 160 11.58 6.71 -1.93
CA THR A 160 11.02 7.69 -2.88
C THR A 160 11.32 7.39 -4.35
N ASP A 161 12.34 6.58 -4.61
CA ASP A 161 12.70 6.12 -5.95
C ASP A 161 11.95 4.83 -6.36
N SER A 162 10.94 4.43 -5.56
CA SER A 162 10.14 3.20 -5.69
C SER A 162 10.86 1.90 -5.34
N THR A 163 12.08 1.96 -4.79
CA THR A 163 12.75 0.77 -4.24
C THR A 163 11.97 0.25 -3.03
N ILE A 164 11.73 -1.08 -3.00
CA ILE A 164 11.00 -1.74 -1.91
C ILE A 164 11.89 -2.81 -1.27
N VAL A 165 12.03 -2.74 0.05
CA VAL A 165 12.77 -3.73 0.84
C VAL A 165 11.84 -4.40 1.84
N TYR A 166 11.92 -5.73 1.91
CA TYR A 166 11.07 -6.55 2.78
C TYR A 166 11.84 -7.01 4.01
N TYR A 167 11.33 -6.67 5.19
CA TYR A 167 11.87 -7.10 6.48
C TYR A 167 10.80 -7.82 7.29
N LYS A 168 11.07 -9.07 7.67
CA LYS A 168 10.17 -9.83 8.53
C LYS A 168 10.35 -9.42 9.99
N LEU A 169 9.27 -9.02 10.64
CA LEU A 169 9.17 -8.74 12.06
C LEU A 169 8.42 -9.88 12.75
N THR A 170 8.93 -10.37 13.88
CA THR A 170 8.36 -11.48 14.65
C THR A 170 8.26 -11.13 16.13
N ASP A 171 7.22 -11.62 16.81
CA ASP A 171 7.04 -11.42 18.24
C ASP A 171 7.82 -12.49 19.02
N GLY A 172 9.07 -12.19 19.32
CA GLY A 172 9.98 -13.09 20.02
C GLY A 172 11.22 -13.43 19.21
N PHE A 173 11.99 -14.38 19.73
CA PHE A 173 13.24 -14.81 19.11
C PHE A 173 12.99 -15.89 18.09
N VAL A 174 13.51 -15.68 16.88
CA VAL A 174 13.58 -16.70 15.83
C VAL A 174 14.98 -17.31 15.87
N MET A 175 15.05 -18.63 15.95
CA MET A 175 16.32 -19.34 15.84
C MET A 175 16.82 -19.18 14.39
N PRO A 176 18.03 -18.65 14.16
CA PRO A 176 18.57 -18.53 12.81
C PRO A 176 18.83 -19.92 12.24
N ASP A 177 18.74 -20.02 10.92
CA ASP A 177 19.13 -21.24 10.22
C ASP A 177 20.60 -21.57 10.53
N PRO A 178 20.93 -22.86 10.72
CA PRO A 178 22.31 -23.27 10.94
C PRO A 178 23.19 -22.82 9.77
N PRO A 179 24.44 -22.40 10.04
CA PRO A 179 25.35 -21.95 8.99
C PRO A 179 25.60 -23.09 7.99
N ASP A 180 25.63 -22.74 6.71
CA ASP A 180 25.96 -23.68 5.64
C ASP A 180 27.37 -24.25 5.88
N ASP A 181 27.52 -25.57 5.82
CA ASP A 181 28.77 -26.25 6.19
C ASP A 181 29.93 -25.69 5.35
N THR A 182 30.89 -25.02 6.01
CA THR A 182 32.11 -24.56 5.33
C THR A 182 32.89 -25.79 4.84
N GLU A 183 33.03 -25.95 3.51
CA GLU A 183 33.93 -26.95 2.94
C GLU A 183 35.34 -26.75 3.51
N ASP A 184 35.75 -27.66 4.38
CA ASP A 184 37.04 -27.65 5.08
C ASP A 184 38.17 -27.95 4.08
N GLY A 185 38.61 -26.90 3.38
CA GLY A 185 39.52 -26.96 2.24
C GLY A 185 40.99 -27.24 2.57
N ASP A 186 41.36 -27.58 3.81
CA ASP A 186 42.76 -27.59 4.23
C ASP A 186 43.28 -28.88 4.90
N ASN A 187 42.98 -30.05 4.33
CA ASN A 187 43.62 -31.31 4.79
C ASN A 187 44.68 -31.92 3.84
N LYS A 188 44.89 -31.36 2.64
CA LYS A 188 45.70 -32.02 1.61
C LYS A 188 47.16 -31.58 1.55
N GLN A 189 47.55 -30.44 2.15
CA GLN A 189 48.95 -29.98 2.07
C GLN A 189 49.90 -30.63 3.09
N TRP A 190 49.41 -31.10 4.25
CA TRP A 190 50.28 -31.64 5.30
C TRP A 190 50.89 -33.01 4.97
N ARG A 191 50.23 -33.82 4.12
CA ARG A 191 50.66 -35.20 3.81
C ARG A 191 51.89 -35.30 2.90
N LYS A 192 52.32 -34.23 2.22
CA LYS A 192 53.45 -34.30 1.27
C LYS A 192 54.82 -33.97 1.87
N LYS A 193 54.90 -33.27 3.02
CA LYS A 193 56.18 -32.88 3.63
C LYS A 193 56.83 -33.96 4.51
N ARG A 194 56.08 -34.98 4.97
CA ARG A 194 56.62 -36.02 5.87
C ARG A 194 57.40 -37.16 5.18
N LYS A 195 57.49 -37.19 3.85
CA LYS A 195 58.20 -38.24 3.10
C LYS A 195 59.62 -37.88 2.63
N LYS A 196 60.17 -36.72 3.01
CA LYS A 196 61.53 -36.29 2.58
C LYS A 196 62.55 -36.14 3.72
N LEU A 197 62.28 -36.70 4.90
CA LEU A 197 63.19 -36.59 6.06
C LEU A 197 63.54 -37.93 6.74
N PHE A 198 63.21 -39.04 6.10
CA PHE A 198 63.70 -40.37 6.51
C PHE A 198 64.03 -41.19 5.27
N LYS A 199 65.19 -40.94 4.67
CA LYS A 199 66.18 -41.95 4.23
C LYS A 199 67.43 -41.25 3.71
#